data_AF-A0A5C6CT49-F1
#
_entry.id   AF-A0A5C6CT49-F1
#
_cell.length_a   1.000
_cell.length_b   1.000
_cell.length_c   1.000
_cell.angle_alpha   90.00
_cell.angle_beta   90.00
_cell.angle_gamma   90.00
#
_symmetry.space_group_name_H-M   'P 1'
#
loop_
_entity.id
_entity.type
_entity.pdbx_description
1 polymer ?
#
loop_
_entity_poly.entity_id
_entity_poly.type
_entity_poly.pdbx_seq_one_letter_code
_entity_poly.pdbx_strand_id
1 'polypeptide(L)'
;MNIPDIVNQLKPLVDAGLCVLIWLVQVIIYPSFEFCDVKQFKYWHSRYTQRISWFVVPLMFCQLGVHGWLIVHNLNALSLFAASLIATAWIATFVLSVPCHHRLQRSGYDVATIRRLVKTNWLRTVAWTTVFVLDLYTRI
;
A
#
# COMPACT_ATOMS: atom_id res chain seq x y z
N MET A 1 -10.60 -15.61 22.66
CA MET A 1 -11.18 -14.82 21.56
C MET A 1 -11.24 -15.73 20.34
N ASN A 2 -12.40 -15.89 19.72
CA ASN A 2 -12.53 -16.81 18.58
C ASN A 2 -11.98 -16.14 17.30
N ILE A 3 -11.70 -16.92 16.26
CA ILE A 3 -11.14 -16.41 14.99
C ILE A 3 -11.95 -15.23 14.42
N PRO A 4 -13.30 -15.27 14.38
CA PRO A 4 -14.10 -14.15 13.89
C PRO A 4 -13.86 -12.84 14.65
N ASP A 5 -13.75 -12.91 15.98
CA ASP A 5 -13.51 -11.75 16.83
C ASP A 5 -12.14 -11.12 16.54
N ILE A 6 -11.11 -11.96 16.35
CA ILE A 6 -9.76 -11.51 15.97
C ILE A 6 -9.81 -10.78 14.63
N VAL A 7 -10.47 -11.36 13.62
CA VAL A 7 -10.57 -10.75 12.29
C VAL A 7 -11.30 -9.40 12.35
N ASN A 8 -12.42 -9.34 13.08
CA ASN A 8 -13.22 -8.11 13.24
C ASN A 8 -12.46 -7.00 13.98
N GLN A 9 -11.54 -7.33 14.89
CA GLN A 9 -10.68 -6.36 15.56
C GLN A 9 -9.47 -5.95 14.71
N LEU A 10 -8.88 -6.86 13.94
CA LEU A 10 -7.70 -6.59 13.12
C LEU A 10 -8.00 -5.80 11.85
N LYS A 11 -9.13 -6.08 11.18
CA LYS A 11 -9.55 -5.41 9.95
C LYS A 11 -9.39 -3.87 9.96
N PRO A 12 -9.96 -3.12 10.93
CA PRO A 12 -9.89 -1.67 10.95
C PRO A 12 -8.48 -1.16 11.18
N LEU A 13 -7.71 -1.86 12.02
CA LEU A 13 -6.33 -1.48 12.35
C LEU A 13 -5.44 -1.61 11.12
N VAL A 14 -5.62 -2.70 10.36
CA VAL A 14 -4.86 -2.95 9.14
C VAL A 14 -5.28 -2.00 8.01
N ASP A 15 -6.59 -1.83 7.79
CA ASP A 15 -7.12 -0.94 6.74
C ASP A 15 -6.73 0.53 7.03
N ALA A 16 -6.83 0.99 8.28
CA ALA A 16 -6.37 2.31 8.71
C ALA A 16 -4.85 2.46 8.58
N GLY A 17 -4.09 1.45 9.03
CA GLY A 17 -2.63 1.47 8.96
C GLY A 17 -2.11 1.60 7.53
N LEU A 18 -2.70 0.88 6.58
CA LEU A 18 -2.37 1.00 5.15
C LEU A 18 -2.82 2.34 4.56
N CYS A 19 -3.98 2.85 4.97
CA CYS A 19 -4.46 4.17 4.55
C CYS A 19 -3.47 5.27 4.98
N VAL A 20 -3.09 5.31 6.27
CA VAL A 20 -2.10 6.29 6.76
C VAL A 20 -0.76 6.13 6.06
N LEU A 21 -0.27 4.88 5.93
CA LEU A 21 1.00 4.59 5.29
C LEU A 21 1.03 5.06 3.84
N ILE A 22 -0.03 4.81 3.06
CA ILE A 22 -0.04 5.21 1.65
C ILE A 22 -0.10 6.71 1.47
N TRP A 23 -0.77 7.44 2.35
CA TRP A 23 -0.78 8.90 2.33
C TRP A 23 0.58 9.49 2.69
N LEU A 24 1.29 8.91 3.68
CA LEU A 24 2.68 9.28 3.97
C LEU A 24 3.57 9.05 2.74
N VAL A 25 3.40 7.92 2.05
CA VAL A 25 4.13 7.62 0.83
C VAL A 25 3.81 8.61 -0.29
N GLN A 26 2.53 8.89 -0.51
CA GLN A 26 2.04 9.73 -1.60
C GLN A 26 2.45 11.20 -1.46
N VAL A 27 2.32 11.76 -0.26
CA VAL A 27 2.46 13.20 -0.01
C VAL A 27 3.87 13.57 0.41
N ILE A 28 4.52 12.71 1.19
CA ILE A 28 5.81 13.04 1.81
C ILE A 28 6.93 12.27 1.12
N ILE A 29 6.86 10.93 1.14
CA ILE A 29 8.04 10.12 0.84
C ILE A 29 8.39 10.15 -0.64
N TYR A 30 7.46 9.82 -1.55
CA TYR A 30 7.77 9.82 -2.98
C TYR A 30 8.12 11.21 -3.52
N PRO A 31 7.40 12.30 -3.17
CA PRO A 31 7.82 13.64 -3.57
C PRO A 31 9.20 14.05 -3.03
N SER A 32 9.58 13.59 -1.83
CA SER A 32 10.90 13.91 -1.25
C SER A 32 12.08 13.38 -2.09
N PHE A 33 11.86 12.34 -2.91
CA PHE A 33 12.91 11.75 -3.74
C PHE A 33 13.45 12.75 -4.78
N GLU A 34 12.65 13.69 -5.28
CA GLU A 34 13.12 14.71 -6.24
C GLU A 34 14.17 15.64 -5.61
N PHE A 35 14.17 15.79 -4.29
CA PHE A 35 15.05 16.70 -3.54
C PHE A 35 16.27 16.00 -2.94
N CYS A 36 16.45 14.70 -3.16
CA CYS A 36 17.62 13.97 -2.70
C CYS A 36 18.87 14.31 -3.53
N ASP A 37 20.04 14.30 -2.89
CA ASP A 37 21.33 14.41 -3.59
C ASP A 37 21.50 13.26 -4.61
N VAL A 38 21.80 13.63 -5.86
CA VAL A 38 21.89 12.71 -6.99
C VAL A 38 22.98 11.65 -6.78
N LYS A 39 24.12 12.02 -6.19
CA LYS A 39 25.27 11.11 -6.00
C LYS A 39 24.97 10.07 -4.93
N GLN A 40 24.25 10.45 -3.87
CA GLN A 40 23.91 9.56 -2.76
C GLN A 40 22.58 8.82 -2.95
N PHE A 41 21.75 9.24 -3.90
CA PHE A 41 20.39 8.73 -4.08
C PHE A 41 20.32 7.20 -4.16
N LYS A 42 21.17 6.55 -4.96
CA LYS A 42 21.13 5.09 -5.13
C LYS A 42 21.37 4.34 -3.81
N TYR A 43 22.33 4.80 -3.01
CA TYR A 43 22.63 4.23 -1.69
C TYR A 43 21.47 4.48 -0.72
N TRP A 44 21.00 5.72 -0.66
CA TRP A 44 19.89 6.11 0.21
C TRP A 44 18.59 5.36 -0.11
N HIS A 45 18.21 5.31 -1.40
CA HIS A 45 16.99 4.66 -1.90
C HIS A 45 16.99 3.16 -1.63
N SER A 46 18.13 2.49 -1.80
CA SER A 46 18.27 1.06 -1.49
C SER A 46 18.00 0.79 0.00
N ARG A 47 18.59 1.57 0.90
CA ARG A 47 18.34 1.46 2.34
C ARG A 47 16.90 1.79 2.72
N TYR A 48 16.34 2.84 2.12
CA TYR A 48 14.95 3.21 2.30
C TYR A 48 14.01 2.06 1.89
N THR A 49 14.20 1.50 0.69
CA THR A 49 13.31 0.46 0.13
C THR A 49 13.33 -0.80 1.00
N GLN A 50 14.49 -1.20 1.51
CA GLN A 50 14.60 -2.31 2.48
C GLN A 50 13.88 -2.01 3.79
N ARG A 51 14.08 -0.81 4.35
CA ARG A 51 13.49 -0.42 5.64
C ARG A 51 11.98 -0.27 5.59
N ILE A 52 11.45 0.37 4.54
CA ILE A 52 9.99 0.55 4.43
C ILE A 52 9.28 -0.79 4.19
N SER A 53 9.95 -1.78 3.56
CA SER A 53 9.38 -3.10 3.33
C SER A 53 9.02 -3.84 4.63
N TRP A 54 9.76 -3.61 5.72
CA TRP A 54 9.43 -4.17 7.04
C TRP A 54 8.06 -3.73 7.57
N PHE A 55 7.54 -2.59 7.10
CA PHE A 55 6.22 -2.09 7.49
C PHE A 55 5.16 -2.41 6.45
N VAL A 56 5.45 -2.14 5.17
CA VAL A 56 4.48 -2.30 4.08
C VAL A 56 4.12 -3.77 3.88
N VAL A 57 5.10 -4.67 3.84
CA VAL A 57 4.87 -6.07 3.47
C VAL A 57 4.00 -6.79 4.50
N PRO A 58 4.29 -6.76 5.83
CA PRO A 58 3.43 -7.40 6.81
C PRO A 58 2.00 -6.85 6.79
N LEU A 59 1.83 -5.52 6.71
CA LEU A 59 0.50 -4.90 6.65
C LEU A 59 -0.29 -5.34 5.42
N MET A 60 0.33 -5.37 4.24
CA MET A 60 -0.34 -5.82 3.01
C MET A 60 -0.74 -7.29 3.06
N PHE A 61 0.10 -8.17 3.61
CA PHE A 61 -0.23 -9.58 3.78
C PHE A 61 -1.30 -9.80 4.86
N CYS A 62 -1.25 -9.06 5.96
CA CYS A 62 -2.32 -9.06 6.96
C CYS A 62 -3.65 -8.64 6.35
N GLN A 63 -3.68 -7.59 5.51
CA GLN A 63 -4.90 -7.15 4.83
C GLN A 63 -5.47 -8.25 3.95
N LEU A 64 -4.61 -8.91 3.17
CA LEU A 64 -4.99 -10.01 2.31
C LEU A 64 -5.58 -11.18 3.12
N GLY A 65 -4.96 -11.55 4.25
CA GLY A 65 -5.46 -12.61 5.12
C GLY A 65 -6.80 -12.30 5.77
N VAL A 66 -6.96 -11.08 6.32
CA VAL A 66 -8.21 -10.60 6.94
C VAL A 66 -9.34 -10.59 5.93
N HIS A 67 -9.17 -9.91 4.79
CA HIS A 67 -10.23 -9.81 3.77
C HIS A 67 -10.47 -11.14 3.06
N GLY A 68 -9.44 -11.97 2.88
CA GLY A 68 -9.57 -13.33 2.36
C GLY A 68 -10.43 -14.22 3.26
N TRP A 69 -10.25 -14.15 4.59
CA TRP A 69 -11.09 -14.87 5.54
C TRP A 69 -12.56 -14.40 5.48
N LEU A 70 -12.79 -13.09 5.35
CA LEU A 70 -14.13 -12.50 5.24
C LEU A 70 -14.86 -12.93 3.96
N ILE A 71 -14.15 -13.03 2.83
CA ILE A 71 -14.73 -13.53 1.57
C ILE A 71 -15.24 -14.97 1.74
N VAL A 72 -14.51 -15.82 2.46
CA VAL A 72 -14.89 -17.23 2.65
C VAL A 72 -16.07 -17.40 3.61
N HIS A 73 -16.18 -16.58 4.65
CA HIS A 73 -17.16 -16.79 5.73
C HIS A 73 -18.34 -15.82 5.73
N ASN A 74 -18.22 -14.64 5.10
CA ASN A 74 -19.22 -13.57 5.14
C ASN A 74 -19.32 -12.87 3.78
N LEU A 75 -19.44 -13.65 2.71
CA LEU A 75 -19.47 -13.13 1.35
C LEU A 75 -20.68 -12.21 1.11
N ASN A 76 -20.42 -10.98 0.69
CA ASN A 76 -21.43 -10.03 0.25
C ASN A 76 -20.87 -9.06 -0.80
N ALA A 77 -21.72 -8.19 -1.35
CA ALA A 77 -21.32 -7.24 -2.38
C ALA A 77 -20.22 -6.27 -1.91
N LEU A 78 -20.27 -5.81 -0.66
CA LEU A 78 -19.27 -4.89 -0.09
C LEU A 78 -17.93 -5.59 0.12
N SER A 79 -17.92 -6.86 0.59
CA SER A 79 -16.70 -7.63 0.76
C SER A 79 -16.02 -7.91 -0.58
N LEU A 80 -16.79 -8.24 -1.63
CA LEU A 80 -16.27 -8.40 -2.98
C LEU A 80 -15.72 -7.09 -3.55
N PHE A 81 -16.41 -5.97 -3.31
CA PHE A 81 -15.95 -4.67 -3.75
C PHE A 81 -14.64 -4.26 -3.06
N ALA A 82 -14.55 -4.40 -1.73
CA ALA A 82 -13.32 -4.16 -0.98
C ALA A 82 -12.17 -5.06 -1.50
N ALA A 83 -12.43 -6.35 -1.73
CA ALA A 83 -11.45 -7.27 -2.29
C ALA A 83 -10.93 -6.83 -3.67
N SER A 84 -11.81 -6.32 -4.54
CA SER A 84 -11.41 -5.80 -5.86
C SER A 84 -10.49 -4.57 -5.77
N LEU A 85 -10.71 -3.70 -4.79
CA LEU A 85 -9.86 -2.54 -4.52
C LEU A 85 -8.49 -2.98 -3.97
N ILE A 86 -8.47 -3.95 -3.07
CA ILE A 86 -7.23 -4.55 -2.54
C ILE A 86 -6.44 -5.21 -3.67
N ALA A 87 -7.10 -5.99 -4.53
CA ALA A 87 -6.47 -6.60 -5.70
C ALA A 87 -5.88 -5.53 -6.64
N THR A 88 -6.61 -4.43 -6.87
CA THR A 88 -6.12 -3.28 -7.64
C THR A 88 -4.86 -2.68 -7.01
N ALA A 89 -4.84 -2.50 -5.70
CA ALA A 89 -3.66 -1.98 -4.98
C ALA A 89 -2.46 -2.93 -5.08
N TRP A 90 -2.69 -4.24 -5.00
CA TRP A 90 -1.66 -5.27 -5.21
C TRP A 90 -1.11 -5.21 -6.64
N ILE A 91 -1.98 -5.24 -7.66
CA ILE A 91 -1.57 -5.16 -9.07
C ILE A 91 -0.75 -3.88 -9.31
N ALA A 92 -1.23 -2.72 -8.84
CA ALA A 92 -0.51 -1.46 -8.95
C ALA A 92 0.87 -1.50 -8.25
N THR A 93 0.98 -2.23 -7.15
CA THR A 93 2.26 -2.42 -6.46
C THR A 93 3.24 -3.21 -7.32
N PHE A 94 2.87 -4.42 -7.77
CA PHE A 94 3.78 -5.31 -8.50
C PHE A 94 4.04 -4.88 -9.94
N VAL A 95 3.07 -4.27 -10.61
CA VAL A 95 3.17 -3.91 -12.03
C VAL A 95 3.71 -2.48 -12.23
N LEU A 96 3.43 -1.55 -11.31
CA LEU A 96 3.82 -0.15 -11.48
C LEU A 96 4.93 0.25 -10.51
N SER A 97 4.74 -0.02 -9.22
CA SER A 97 5.65 0.50 -8.17
C SER A 97 6.96 -0.27 -8.10
N VAL A 98 6.90 -1.61 -8.03
CA VAL A 98 8.09 -2.48 -7.96
C VAL A 98 9.04 -2.27 -9.14
N PRO A 99 8.59 -2.22 -10.41
CA PRO A 99 9.48 -1.96 -11.53
C PRO A 99 10.14 -0.57 -11.49
N CYS A 100 9.43 0.44 -11.00
CA CYS A 100 10.01 1.77 -10.79
C CYS A 100 11.10 1.75 -9.70
N HIS A 101 10.86 1.08 -8.57
CA HIS A 101 11.88 0.91 -7.53
C HIS A 101 13.10 0.13 -8.03
N HIS A 102 12.91 -0.95 -8.81
CA HIS A 102 14.02 -1.68 -9.43
C HIS A 102 14.82 -0.79 -10.40
N ARG A 103 14.15 0.05 -11.20
CA ARG A 103 14.82 0.99 -12.10
C ARG A 103 15.66 2.01 -11.33
N LEU A 104 15.11 2.62 -10.28
CA LEU A 104 15.83 3.56 -9.41
C LEU A 104 17.01 2.89 -8.69
N GLN A 105 16.86 1.64 -8.25
CA GLN A 105 17.93 0.88 -7.63
C GLN A 105 19.06 0.54 -8.62
N ARG A 106 18.72 0.22 -9.89
CA ARG A 106 19.71 -0.11 -10.92
C ARG A 106 20.42 1.14 -11.44
N SER A 107 19.65 2.13 -11.89
CA SER A 107 20.12 3.30 -12.63
C SER A 107 20.43 4.51 -11.75
N GLY A 108 20.00 4.53 -10.49
CA GLY A 108 20.16 5.67 -9.59
C GLY A 108 19.05 6.71 -9.77
N TYR A 109 19.40 7.99 -9.57
CA TYR A 109 18.43 9.09 -9.60
C TYR A 109 17.87 9.28 -11.01
N ASP A 110 16.55 9.22 -11.13
CA ASP A 110 15.82 9.47 -12.37
C ASP A 110 14.47 10.14 -12.08
N VAL A 111 14.40 11.45 -12.36
CA VAL A 111 13.21 12.29 -12.12
C VAL A 111 11.99 11.73 -12.83
N ALA A 112 12.13 11.18 -14.04
CA ALA A 112 10.99 10.64 -14.77
C ALA A 112 10.39 9.43 -14.06
N THR A 113 11.22 8.55 -13.49
CA THR A 113 10.75 7.41 -12.69
C THR A 113 10.16 7.85 -11.35
N ILE A 114 10.75 8.85 -10.69
CA ILE A 114 10.23 9.41 -9.44
C ILE A 114 8.84 10.00 -9.65
N ARG A 115 8.65 10.82 -10.69
CA ARG A 115 7.33 11.38 -11.06
C ARG A 115 6.34 10.30 -11.42
N ARG A 116 6.79 9.24 -12.11
CA ARG A 116 5.95 8.08 -12.39
C ARG A 116 5.47 7.41 -11.10
N LEU A 117 6.34 7.20 -10.11
CA LEU A 117 5.96 6.68 -8.80
C LEU A 117 4.86 7.52 -8.15
N VAL A 118 5.06 8.84 -8.05
CA VAL A 118 4.06 9.76 -7.46
C VAL A 118 2.73 9.68 -8.21
N LYS A 119 2.77 9.72 -9.55
CA LYS A 119 1.57 9.70 -10.39
C LYS A 119 0.81 8.38 -10.27
N THR A 120 1.50 7.24 -10.35
CA THR A 120 0.82 5.93 -10.34
C THR A 120 0.42 5.48 -8.94
N ASN A 121 1.03 6.03 -7.89
CA ASN A 121 0.68 5.68 -6.51
C ASN A 121 -0.68 6.25 -6.06
N TRP A 122 -1.23 7.24 -6.78
CA TRP A 122 -2.61 7.69 -6.59
C TRP A 122 -3.64 6.55 -6.72
N LEU A 123 -3.39 5.57 -7.61
CA LEU A 123 -4.28 4.41 -7.75
C LEU A 123 -4.40 3.64 -6.42
N ARG A 124 -3.26 3.38 -5.75
CA ARG A 124 -3.22 2.72 -4.44
C ARG A 124 -3.79 3.61 -3.35
N THR A 125 -3.51 4.91 -3.41
CA THR A 125 -4.00 5.90 -2.44
C THR A 125 -5.52 5.92 -2.42
N VAL A 126 -6.14 6.04 -3.60
CA VAL A 126 -7.61 6.00 -3.73
C VAL A 126 -8.15 4.64 -3.30
N ALA A 127 -7.56 3.53 -3.79
CA ALA A 127 -8.04 2.19 -3.46
C ALA A 127 -8.05 1.92 -1.93
N TRP A 128 -6.94 2.16 -1.24
CA TRP A 128 -6.86 1.93 0.20
C TRP A 128 -7.64 2.95 1.03
N THR A 129 -7.78 4.19 0.56
CA THR A 129 -8.68 5.16 1.21
C THR A 129 -10.12 4.67 1.13
N THR A 130 -10.58 4.21 -0.04
CA THR A 130 -11.93 3.68 -0.22
C THR A 130 -12.16 2.43 0.62
N VAL A 131 -11.21 1.50 0.69
CA VAL A 131 -11.32 0.31 1.57
C VAL A 131 -11.50 0.72 3.02
N PHE A 132 -10.73 1.70 3.51
CA PHE A 132 -10.86 2.18 4.88
C PHE A 132 -12.20 2.88 5.13
N VAL A 133 -12.67 3.71 4.20
CA VAL A 133 -13.99 4.36 4.30
C VAL A 133 -15.13 3.33 4.31
N LEU A 134 -15.04 2.27 3.49
CA LEU A 134 -15.99 1.17 3.51
C LEU A 134 -16.01 0.45 4.86
N ASP A 135 -14.84 0.19 5.46
CA ASP A 135 -14.77 -0.41 6.80
C ASP A 135 -15.50 0.45 7.83
N LEU A 136 -15.25 1.76 7.84
CA LEU A 136 -15.93 2.69 8.75
C LEU A 136 -17.44 2.69 8.53
N TYR A 137 -17.90 2.69 7.28
CA TYR A 137 -19.33 2.65 6.96
C TYR A 137 -20.00 1.37 7.46
N THR A 138 -19.35 0.20 7.29
CA THR A 138 -19.92 -1.09 7.73
C THR A 138 -19.88 -1.32 9.26
N ARG A 139 -19.22 -0.43 10.00
CA ARG A 139 -19.18 -0.46 11.47
C ARG A 139 -20.28 0.38 12.13
N ILE A 140 -20.91 1.28 11.37
CA ILE A 140 -22.07 2.07 11.79
C ILE A 140 -23.33 1.26 11.50
#